data_AF-A0AAU9W369-F1
#
_entry.id   AF-A0AAU9W369-F1
#
_cell.length_a   1.000
_cell.length_b   1.000
_cell.length_c   1.000
_cell.angle_alpha   90.00
_cell.angle_beta   90.00
_cell.angle_gamma   90.00
#
_symmetry.space_group_name_H-M   'P 1'
#
loop_
_entity.id
_entity.type
_entity.pdbx_description
1 polymer ?
#
loop_
_entity_poly.entity_id
_entity_poly.type
_entity_poly.pdbx_seq_one_letter_code
_entity_poly.pdbx_strand_id
1 'polypeptide(L)'
;MAEENSDILLGSVQFVLSNWSVLQVAVENGFGGADTTEKAKWMVDVVNQVLRDNNTIENYELEDYIEEILFNEFDTMVEDGSLSKVAQKLCEFHRLWKEGKLLQMQQQISSAPLKSLHLQSKAKHQQLIVIVMMMTLMRNN
;
A
#
# COMPACT_ATOMS: atom_id res chain seq x y z
N MET A 1 -2.27 -0.31 -26.67
CA MET A 1 -2.76 -1.42 -25.82
C MET A 1 -1.73 -1.88 -24.78
N ALA A 2 -0.41 -1.82 -25.04
CA ALA A 2 0.59 -2.17 -24.02
C ALA A 2 0.77 -1.11 -22.90
N GLU A 3 0.56 0.18 -23.20
CA GLU A 3 0.76 1.25 -22.22
C GLU A 3 -0.32 1.29 -21.14
N GLU A 4 -1.59 1.07 -21.49
CA GLU A 4 -2.71 1.03 -20.52
C GLU A 4 -2.56 -0.12 -19.51
N ASN A 5 -1.99 -1.25 -19.94
CA ASN A 5 -1.63 -2.36 -19.05
C ASN A 5 -0.49 -1.96 -18.11
N SER A 6 0.42 -1.10 -18.56
CA SER A 6 1.56 -0.65 -17.77
C SER A 6 1.09 0.23 -16.61
N ASP A 7 0.19 1.17 -16.86
CA ASP A 7 -0.29 2.09 -15.83
C ASP A 7 -1.08 1.37 -14.72
N ILE A 8 -1.88 0.36 -15.08
CA ILE A 8 -2.73 -0.33 -14.09
C ILE A 8 -1.94 -1.26 -13.16
N LEU A 9 -0.87 -1.91 -13.64
CA LEU A 9 -0.01 -2.72 -12.76
C LEU A 9 0.68 -1.83 -11.73
N LEU A 10 1.29 -0.72 -12.17
CA LEU A 10 1.92 0.23 -11.27
C LEU A 10 0.91 0.80 -10.25
N GLY A 11 -0.28 1.19 -10.71
CA GLY A 11 -1.37 1.65 -9.84
C GLY A 11 -1.80 0.60 -8.82
N SER A 12 -1.78 -0.70 -9.17
CA SER A 12 -2.09 -1.79 -8.24
C SER A 12 -1.01 -1.98 -7.18
N VAL A 13 0.27 -1.89 -7.55
CA VAL A 13 1.40 -1.97 -6.61
C VAL A 13 1.36 -0.79 -5.64
N GLN A 14 1.19 0.42 -6.19
CA GLN A 14 1.03 1.63 -5.39
C GLN A 14 -0.15 1.51 -4.44
N PHE A 15 -1.29 0.98 -4.91
CA PHE A 15 -2.47 0.76 -4.09
C PHE A 15 -2.19 -0.19 -2.91
N VAL A 16 -1.55 -1.34 -3.15
CA VAL A 16 -1.28 -2.31 -2.08
C VAL A 16 -0.30 -1.74 -1.06
N LEU A 17 0.83 -1.23 -1.50
CA LEU A 17 1.87 -0.69 -0.62
C LEU A 17 1.38 0.54 0.15
N SER A 18 0.63 1.44 -0.50
CA SER A 18 0.10 2.63 0.17
C SER A 18 -0.95 2.31 1.22
N ASN A 19 -1.69 1.19 1.09
CA ASN A 19 -2.65 0.76 2.10
C ASN A 19 -2.04 -0.13 3.18
N TRP A 20 -0.76 -0.46 3.09
CA TRP A 20 -0.09 -1.31 4.06
C TRP A 20 0.30 -0.51 5.31
N SER A 21 -0.33 -0.83 6.44
CA SER A 21 -0.15 -0.10 7.70
C SER A 21 1.31 -0.03 8.16
N VAL A 22 2.09 -1.09 7.95
CA VAL A 22 3.51 -1.11 8.38
C VAL A 22 4.33 -0.08 7.62
N LEU A 23 4.13 0.03 6.30
CA LEU A 23 4.81 1.03 5.49
C LEU A 23 4.35 2.46 5.84
N GLN A 24 3.07 2.66 6.15
CA GLN A 24 2.58 3.95 6.65
C GLN A 24 3.26 4.35 7.95
N VAL A 25 3.30 3.44 8.93
CA VAL A 25 3.96 3.65 10.22
C VAL A 25 5.46 3.91 10.03
N ALA A 26 6.13 3.19 9.14
CA ALA A 26 7.54 3.40 8.83
C ALA A 26 7.79 4.82 8.30
N VAL A 27 6.96 5.28 7.36
CA VAL A 27 7.04 6.65 6.81
C VAL A 27 6.71 7.71 7.88
N GLU A 28 5.67 7.50 8.68
CA GLU A 28 5.26 8.44 9.73
C GLU A 28 6.29 8.60 10.85
N ASN A 29 7.02 7.53 11.18
CA ASN A 29 8.04 7.53 12.22
C ASN A 29 9.47 7.78 11.69
N GLY A 30 9.65 7.91 10.37
CA GLY A 30 10.97 8.15 9.76
C GLY A 30 11.92 6.95 9.85
N PHE A 31 11.37 5.73 9.83
CA PHE A 31 12.18 4.51 9.78
C PHE A 31 12.99 4.47 8.48
N GLY A 32 14.29 4.20 8.56
CA GLY A 32 15.19 4.29 7.41
C GLY A 32 15.74 5.69 7.07
N GLY A 33 15.49 6.71 7.91
CA GLY A 33 16.16 8.02 7.84
C GLY A 33 15.28 9.17 7.34
N ALA A 34 15.88 10.31 6.99
CA ALA A 34 15.13 11.50 6.57
C ALA A 34 14.35 11.30 5.24
N ASP A 35 14.81 10.36 4.42
CA ASP A 35 14.32 10.14 3.06
C ASP A 35 13.31 8.97 2.98
N THR A 36 12.70 8.54 4.09
CA THR A 36 11.77 7.39 4.13
C THR A 36 10.62 7.52 3.13
N THR A 37 10.14 8.75 2.88
CA THR A 37 9.08 8.99 1.88
C THR A 37 9.58 8.71 0.46
N GLU A 38 10.83 9.05 0.14
CA GLU A 38 11.43 8.76 -1.17
C GLU A 38 11.71 7.27 -1.32
N LYS A 39 12.20 6.62 -0.25
CA LYS A 39 12.36 5.16 -0.20
C LYS A 39 11.04 4.42 -0.43
N ALA A 40 9.95 4.88 0.15
CA ALA A 40 8.63 4.28 -0.08
C ALA A 40 8.16 4.40 -1.53
N LYS A 41 8.45 5.53 -2.21
CA LYS A 41 8.18 5.69 -3.64
C LYS A 41 9.07 4.78 -4.48
N TRP A 42 10.37 4.76 -4.20
CA TRP A 42 11.33 3.88 -4.85
C TRP A 42 10.94 2.40 -4.73
N MET A 43 10.47 1.97 -3.56
CA MET A 43 10.00 0.61 -3.32
C MET A 43 8.83 0.23 -4.24
N VAL A 44 7.90 1.16 -4.52
CA VAL A 44 6.79 0.93 -5.47
C VAL A 44 7.34 0.64 -6.87
N ASP A 45 8.30 1.44 -7.34
CA ASP A 45 8.91 1.27 -8.65
C ASP A 45 9.66 -0.05 -8.77
N VAL A 46 10.46 -0.39 -7.74
CA VAL A 46 11.24 -1.63 -7.68
C VAL A 46 10.34 -2.86 -7.66
N VAL A 47 9.31 -2.89 -6.81
CA VAL A 47 8.36 -4.01 -6.76
C VAL A 47 7.63 -4.14 -8.10
N ASN A 48 7.19 -3.02 -8.70
CA ASN A 48 6.57 -3.05 -10.03
C ASN A 48 7.53 -3.57 -11.10
N GLN A 49 8.82 -3.24 -11.04
CA GLN A 49 9.82 -3.76 -11.95
C GLN A 49 10.02 -5.27 -11.77
N VAL A 50 10.15 -5.76 -10.53
CA VAL A 50 10.26 -7.19 -10.23
C VAL A 50 9.08 -7.97 -10.81
N LEU A 51 7.85 -7.46 -10.67
CA LEU A 51 6.67 -8.09 -11.25
C LEU A 51 6.68 -8.11 -12.79
N ARG A 52 7.38 -7.18 -13.46
CA ARG A 52 7.45 -7.12 -14.93
C ARG A 52 8.53 -8.02 -15.49
N ASP A 53 9.67 -8.03 -14.82
CA ASP A 53 10.85 -8.77 -15.25
C ASP A 53 10.65 -10.28 -15.04
N ASN A 54 9.79 -10.66 -14.09
CA ASN A 54 9.45 -12.05 -13.83
C ASN A 54 8.17 -12.49 -14.54
N ASN A 55 8.23 -13.62 -15.24
CA ASN A 55 7.05 -14.14 -15.95
C ASN A 55 6.04 -14.80 -15.00
N THR A 56 6.55 -15.41 -13.93
CA THR A 56 5.83 -15.97 -12.78
C THR A 56 6.68 -15.68 -11.56
N ILE A 57 6.07 -15.19 -10.48
CA ILE A 57 6.72 -14.98 -9.19
C ILE A 57 5.82 -15.61 -8.13
N GLU A 58 6.42 -16.43 -7.27
CA GLU A 58 5.68 -17.07 -6.18
C GLU A 58 5.55 -16.13 -4.97
N ASN A 59 4.50 -16.34 -4.17
CA ASN A 59 4.21 -15.47 -3.03
C ASN A 59 5.39 -15.36 -2.05
N TYR A 60 6.06 -16.48 -1.77
CA TYR A 60 7.18 -16.52 -0.84
C TYR A 60 8.43 -15.80 -1.38
N GLU A 61 8.65 -15.84 -2.70
CA GLU A 61 9.79 -15.13 -3.33
C GLU A 61 9.61 -13.62 -3.23
N LEU A 62 8.38 -13.14 -3.49
CA LEU A 62 8.07 -11.72 -3.36
C LEU A 62 8.07 -11.27 -1.89
N GLU A 63 7.65 -12.15 -0.97
CA GLU A 63 7.69 -11.91 0.47
C GLU A 63 9.13 -11.72 0.98
N ASP A 64 10.03 -12.66 0.72
CA ASP A 64 11.47 -12.57 1.06
C ASP A 64 12.08 -11.28 0.49
N TYR A 65 11.79 -10.99 -0.78
CA TYR A 65 12.32 -9.80 -1.45
C TYR A 65 11.88 -8.49 -0.79
N ILE A 66 10.60 -8.39 -0.41
CA ILE A 66 10.07 -7.22 0.28
C ILE A 66 10.62 -7.14 1.73
N GLU A 67 10.79 -8.28 2.40
CA GLU A 67 11.39 -8.34 3.73
C GLU A 67 12.82 -7.78 3.73
N GLU A 68 13.64 -8.19 2.76
CA GLU A 68 15.01 -7.68 2.62
C GLU A 68 15.03 -6.16 2.40
N ILE A 69 14.10 -5.62 1.61
CA ILE A 69 13.99 -4.16 1.43
C ILE A 69 13.66 -3.46 2.75
N LEU A 70 12.71 -3.97 3.52
CA LEU A 70 12.31 -3.36 4.79
C LEU A 70 13.45 -3.41 5.80
N PHE A 71 14.20 -4.50 5.84
CA PHE A 71 15.34 -4.63 6.72
C PHE A 71 16.48 -3.67 6.32
N ASN A 72 16.88 -3.67 5.05
CA ASN A 72 18.04 -2.91 4.59
C ASN A 72 17.75 -1.40 4.46
N GLU A 73 16.58 -1.03 3.95
CA GLU A 73 16.27 0.37 3.61
C GLU A 73 15.46 1.08 4.70
N PHE A 74 14.60 0.35 5.41
CA PHE A 74 13.73 0.93 6.44
C PHE A 74 14.17 0.57 7.87
N ASP A 75 15.21 -0.26 8.07
CA ASP A 75 15.62 -0.76 9.39
C ASP A 75 14.42 -1.36 10.17
N THR A 76 13.54 -2.06 9.45
CA THR A 76 12.26 -2.56 9.96
C THR A 76 12.09 -4.04 9.65
N MET A 77 11.59 -4.80 10.61
CA MET A 77 11.21 -6.21 10.45
C MET A 77 9.71 -6.36 10.69
N VAL A 78 9.05 -7.22 9.91
CA VAL A 78 7.58 -7.36 9.92
C VAL A 78 7.16 -8.77 10.32
N GLU A 79 6.66 -8.92 11.54
CA GLU A 79 6.30 -10.24 12.10
C GLU A 79 4.79 -10.42 12.34
N ASP A 80 3.95 -9.44 11.96
CA ASP A 80 2.50 -9.50 12.18
C ASP A 80 1.73 -10.35 11.14
N GLY A 81 2.45 -10.93 10.18
CA GLY A 81 1.88 -11.70 9.06
C GLY A 81 1.15 -10.83 8.02
N SER A 82 1.27 -9.50 8.09
CA SER A 82 0.74 -8.61 7.05
C SER A 82 1.56 -8.66 5.77
N LEU A 83 2.88 -8.88 5.87
CA LEU A 83 3.78 -8.98 4.73
C LEU A 83 3.35 -10.12 3.78
N SER A 84 3.10 -11.32 4.31
CA SER A 84 2.64 -12.46 3.50
C SER A 84 1.33 -12.16 2.76
N LYS A 85 0.43 -11.37 3.36
CA LYS A 85 -0.84 -10.95 2.73
C LYS A 85 -0.61 -9.93 1.62
N VAL A 86 0.34 -9.01 1.81
CA VAL A 86 0.75 -8.03 0.80
C VAL A 86 1.37 -8.74 -0.40
N ALA A 87 2.31 -9.67 -0.17
CA ALA A 87 2.94 -10.46 -1.22
C ALA A 87 1.90 -11.27 -2.02
N GLN A 88 0.99 -11.97 -1.34
CA GLN A 88 -0.12 -12.68 -1.98
C GLN A 88 -0.98 -11.76 -2.86
N LYS A 89 -1.28 -10.56 -2.36
CA LYS A 89 -2.12 -9.61 -3.09
C LYS A 89 -1.43 -9.07 -4.35
N LEU A 90 -0.15 -8.77 -4.26
CA LEU A 90 0.67 -8.33 -5.40
C LEU A 90 0.79 -9.44 -6.45
N CYS A 91 1.01 -10.68 -6.03
CA CYS A 91 1.06 -11.84 -6.94
C CYS A 91 -0.29 -12.08 -7.63
N GLU A 92 -1.41 -11.91 -6.92
CA GLU A 92 -2.75 -11.97 -7.53
C GLU A 92 -2.92 -10.91 -8.61
N PHE A 93 -2.53 -9.66 -8.34
CA PHE A 93 -2.58 -8.57 -9.32
C PHE A 93 -1.67 -8.83 -10.52
N HIS A 94 -0.45 -9.33 -10.28
CA HIS A 94 0.45 -9.74 -11.36
C HIS A 94 -0.19 -10.82 -12.25
N ARG A 95 -0.82 -11.85 -11.68
CA ARG A 95 -1.52 -12.87 -12.46
C ARG A 95 -2.67 -12.28 -13.28
N LEU A 96 -3.51 -11.44 -12.68
CA LEU A 96 -4.63 -10.78 -13.39
C LEU A 96 -4.13 -9.91 -14.54
N TRP A 97 -3.00 -9.23 -14.34
CA TRP A 97 -2.35 -8.42 -15.36
C TRP A 97 -1.85 -9.27 -16.53
N LYS A 98 -1.16 -10.38 -16.25
CA LYS A 98 -0.70 -11.33 -17.27
C LYS A 98 -1.85 -11.99 -18.04
N GLU A 99 -2.98 -12.23 -17.38
CA GLU A 99 -4.21 -12.75 -18.00
C GLU A 99 -5.01 -11.68 -18.76
N GLY A 100 -4.60 -10.41 -18.73
CA GLY A 100 -5.32 -9.30 -19.38
C GLY A 100 -6.64 -8.93 -18.69
N LYS A 101 -6.87 -9.36 -17.44
CA LYS A 101 -8.09 -9.10 -16.65
C LYS A 101 -8.04 -7.73 -15.97
N LEU A 102 -7.73 -6.69 -16.72
CA LEU A 102 -7.48 -5.33 -16.20
C LEU A 102 -8.72 -4.72 -15.54
N LEU A 103 -9.92 -5.00 -16.06
CA LEU A 103 -11.16 -4.53 -15.45
C LEU A 103 -11.34 -5.05 -14.02
N GLN A 104 -10.95 -6.31 -13.75
CA GLN A 104 -11.01 -6.87 -12.41
C GLN A 104 -9.99 -6.20 -11.50
N MET A 105 -8.77 -5.94 -12.00
CA MET A 105 -7.77 -5.17 -11.24
C MET A 105 -8.30 -3.78 -10.89
N GLN A 106 -8.87 -3.07 -11.88
CA GLN A 106 -9.39 -1.72 -11.70
C GLN A 106 -10.55 -1.69 -10.69
N GLN A 107 -11.46 -2.66 -10.74
CA GLN A 107 -12.55 -2.81 -9.78
C GLN A 107 -12.02 -3.02 -8.36
N GLN A 108 -11.00 -3.86 -8.21
CA GLN A 108 -10.38 -4.11 -6.90
C GLN A 108 -9.68 -2.87 -6.34
N ILE A 109 -8.91 -2.16 -7.16
CA ILE A 109 -8.26 -0.89 -6.79
C ILE A 109 -9.29 0.21 -6.46
N SER A 110 -10.45 0.22 -7.13
CA SER A 110 -11.49 1.25 -6.93
C SER A 110 -12.45 0.95 -5.79
N SER A 111 -12.67 -0.34 -5.48
CA SER A 111 -13.62 -0.78 -4.43
C SER A 111 -13.09 -0.55 -3.02
N ALA A 112 -11.78 -0.50 -2.86
CA ALA A 112 -11.14 -0.12 -1.61
C ALA A 112 -10.70 1.34 -1.74
N PRO A 113 -11.13 2.26 -0.85
CA PRO A 113 -10.63 3.62 -0.89
C PRO A 113 -9.13 3.59 -0.65
N LEU A 114 -8.34 4.05 -1.62
CA LEU A 114 -6.94 4.40 -1.41
C LEU A 114 -6.88 5.26 -0.15
N LYS A 115 -6.27 4.77 0.94
CA LYS A 115 -5.71 5.65 1.96
C LYS A 115 -4.53 6.33 1.30
N SER A 116 -4.83 7.38 0.54
CA SER A 116 -3.87 8.31 -0.01
C SER A 116 -2.79 8.56 1.04
N LEU A 117 -1.55 8.13 0.75
CA LEU A 117 -0.38 8.63 1.47
C LEU A 117 -0.39 10.15 1.26
N HIS A 118 -0.89 10.85 2.27
CA HIS A 118 -0.81 12.29 2.43
C HIS A 118 -1.40 13.15 1.29
N LEU A 119 -2.71 13.06 1.05
CA LEU A 119 -3.48 14.28 0.74
C LEU A 119 -4.11 14.79 2.02
N GLN A 120 -3.43 15.73 2.67
CA GLN A 120 -4.13 16.71 3.49
C GLN A 120 -5.11 17.47 2.59
N SER A 121 -6.33 16.96 2.51
CA SER A 121 -7.50 17.82 2.33
C SER A 121 -8.39 17.62 3.54
N LYS A 122 -8.43 18.66 4.35
CA LYS A 122 -9.29 18.83 5.53
C LYS A 122 -10.73 18.41 5.19
N ALA A 123 -11.15 17.20 5.54
CA ALA A 123 -12.56 16.84 5.36
C ALA A 123 -13.13 15.80 6.34
N LYS A 124 -12.34 15.12 7.19
CA LYS A 124 -12.91 14.08 8.08
C LYS A 124 -12.48 14.10 9.56
N HIS A 125 -11.78 15.14 10.02
CA HIS A 125 -11.39 15.23 11.44
C HIS A 125 -12.00 16.41 12.22
N GLN A 126 -12.97 17.13 11.65
CA GLN A 126 -13.73 18.18 12.36
C GLN A 126 -15.23 17.86 12.55
N GLN A 127 -15.65 16.60 12.33
CA GLN A 127 -17.03 16.18 12.59
C GLN A 127 -17.15 15.13 13.71
N LEU A 128 -16.03 14.58 14.22
CA LEU A 128 -16.09 13.59 15.31
C LEU A 128 -16.05 14.21 16.71
N ILE A 129 -15.40 15.37 16.90
CA ILE A 129 -15.31 16.03 18.22
C ILE A 129 -16.67 16.62 18.65
N VAL A 130 -17.49 17.10 17.70
CA VAL A 130 -18.78 17.75 18.01
C VAL A 130 -19.83 16.78 18.57
N ILE A 131 -19.83 15.52 18.10
CA ILE A 131 -20.82 14.52 18.53
C ILE A 131 -20.53 14.04 19.96
N VAL A 132 -19.26 13.80 20.30
CA VAL A 132 -18.89 13.36 21.66
C VAL A 132 -19.16 14.47 22.69
N MET A 133 -18.88 15.73 22.36
CA MET A 133 -19.07 16.86 23.29
C MET A 133 -20.55 17.19 23.54
N MET A 134 -21.44 17.06 22.53
CA MET A 134 -22.89 17.24 22.73
C MET A 134 -23.55 16.10 23.52
N MET A 135 -23.03 14.86 23.42
CA MET A 135 -23.54 13.73 24.20
C MET A 135 -23.08 13.75 25.67
N THR A 136 -21.94 14.38 25.98
CA THR A 136 -21.50 14.57 27.37
C THR A 136 -22.24 15.74 28.06
N LEU A 137 -22.60 16.79 27.31
CA LEU A 137 -23.30 17.97 27.87
C LEU A 137 -24.80 17.77 28.11
N MET A 138 -25.46 16.82 27.43
CA MET A 138 -26.88 16.51 27.70
C MET A 138 -27.13 15.48 28.80
N ARG A 139 -26.08 15.00 29.48
CA ARG A 139 -26.20 14.07 30.62
C ARG A 139 -25.95 14.71 31.98
N ASN A 140 -25.79 16.04 32.05
CA ASN A 140 -25.57 16.78 33.29
C ASN A 140 -26.39 18.09 33.33
N ASN A 141 -27.70 17.95 33.20
CA ASN A 141 -28.71 18.85 33.77
C ASN A 141 -29.97 18.04 34.09
#